data_AF-N8XMM4-F1
#
_entry.id   AF-N8XMM4-F1
#
_cell.length_a   1.000
_cell.length_b   1.000
_cell.length_c   1.000
_cell.angle_alpha   90.00
_cell.angle_beta   90.00
_cell.angle_gamma   90.00
#
_symmetry.space_group_name_H-M   'P 1'
#
loop_
_entity.id
_entity.type
_entity.pdbx_description
1 polymer ?
#
loop_
_entity_poly.entity_id
_entity_poly.type
_entity_poly.pdbx_seq_one_letter_code
_entity_poly.pdbx_strand_id
1 'polypeptide(L)'
;MKHLKPVYTLLSLILFSGAALANQPIECLLNVKVIANQKYTSPQTEYTSIKNDGYPMLLIGIQVQESQTMRNSQKIKAHHVYCKALIGQQRDAYLSGPYDSNKITIKIGDHLKLRNIHSSGREYPFWPDFYYIEP
;
A
#
# COMPACT_ATOMS: atom_id res chain seq x y z
N MET A 1 55.35 12.41 42.95
CA MET A 1 54.19 11.54 42.68
C MET A 1 53.12 12.41 42.03
N LYS A 2 52.87 12.24 40.72
CA LYS A 2 51.88 13.02 39.95
C LYS A 2 50.82 12.04 39.45
N HIS A 3 49.55 12.37 39.74
CA HIS A 3 48.38 11.52 39.58
C HIS A 3 48.17 11.02 38.14
N LEU A 4 48.08 9.69 37.99
CA LEU A 4 47.46 9.04 36.83
C LEU A 4 45.97 9.42 36.82
N LYS A 5 45.46 9.91 35.68
CA LYS A 5 44.02 10.02 35.44
C LYS A 5 43.55 8.75 34.73
N PRO A 6 42.53 8.04 35.25
CA PRO A 6 42.00 6.85 34.61
C PRO A 6 41.05 7.22 33.47
N VAL A 7 41.15 6.41 32.43
CA VAL A 7 40.24 6.31 31.28
C VAL A 7 38.82 6.01 31.74
N TYR A 8 37.84 6.77 31.27
CA TYR A 8 36.47 6.27 31.09
C TYR A 8 35.86 6.90 29.82
N THR A 9 36.10 6.19 28.72
CA THR A 9 35.12 5.81 27.70
C THR A 9 33.74 6.49 27.84
N LEU A 10 33.52 7.61 27.15
CA LEU A 10 32.16 8.10 26.87
C LEU A 10 31.68 7.52 25.53
N LEU A 11 31.68 6.19 25.46
CA LEU A 11 30.91 5.43 24.48
C LEU A 11 29.60 5.08 25.17
N SER A 12 28.47 5.25 24.49
CA SER A 12 27.10 4.86 24.87
C SER A 12 26.17 6.02 25.26
N LEU A 13 25.55 6.62 24.23
CA LEU A 13 24.13 6.99 24.23
C LEU A 13 23.64 7.09 22.76
N ILE A 14 23.99 6.08 21.95
CA ILE A 14 23.20 5.71 20.78
C ILE A 14 22.36 4.51 21.20
N LEU A 15 21.50 4.72 22.20
CA LEU A 15 20.56 3.71 22.66
C LEU A 15 19.15 4.22 22.37
N PHE A 16 18.61 3.64 21.29
CA PHE A 16 17.19 3.41 21.10
C PHE A 16 16.28 4.64 21.07
N SER A 17 16.43 5.45 20.03
CA SER A 17 15.25 5.90 19.27
C SER A 17 14.93 4.92 18.15
N GLY A 18 15.09 3.62 18.43
CA GLY A 18 14.23 2.57 17.88
C GLY A 18 12.85 2.67 18.51
N ALA A 19 12.25 3.87 18.49
CA ALA A 19 10.82 3.94 18.40
C ALA A 19 10.52 3.12 17.16
N ALA A 20 9.82 2.00 17.32
CA ALA A 20 9.12 1.40 16.22
C ALA A 20 8.17 2.47 15.70
N LEU A 21 8.66 3.35 14.83
CA LEU A 21 7.84 4.09 13.90
C LEU A 21 7.11 2.96 13.18
N ALA A 22 5.87 2.70 13.59
CA ALA A 22 4.93 2.00 12.75
C ALA A 22 5.12 2.64 11.37
N ASN A 23 5.68 1.88 10.43
CA ASN A 23 6.02 2.43 9.12
C ASN A 23 4.75 3.09 8.60
N GLN A 24 4.79 4.40 8.41
CA GLN A 24 3.63 5.14 7.97
C GLN A 24 3.14 4.49 6.68
N PRO A 25 1.83 4.22 6.53
CA PRO A 25 1.32 3.64 5.30
C PRO A 25 1.76 4.46 4.09
N ILE A 26 2.20 3.77 3.05
CA ILE A 26 2.55 4.40 1.78
C ILE A 26 1.26 4.55 0.99
N GLU A 27 0.92 5.77 0.64
CA GLU A 27 -0.29 6.10 -0.08
C GLU A 27 0.05 6.62 -1.47
N CYS A 28 -0.41 5.92 -2.50
CA CYS A 28 -0.23 6.27 -3.90
C CYS A 28 -1.60 6.54 -4.56
N LEU A 29 -1.69 7.58 -5.37
CA LEU A 29 -2.76 7.74 -6.35
C LEU A 29 -2.28 7.13 -7.66
N LEU A 30 -3.05 6.17 -8.16
CA LEU A 30 -2.77 5.42 -9.37
C LEU A 30 -3.78 5.78 -10.44
N ASN A 31 -3.31 6.04 -11.65
CA ASN A 31 -4.14 5.95 -12.86
C ASN A 31 -3.90 4.59 -13.47
N VAL A 32 -4.95 3.79 -13.62
CA VAL A 32 -4.83 2.39 -14.06
C VAL A 32 -5.78 2.09 -15.19
N LYS A 33 -5.38 1.13 -16.02
CA LYS A 33 -6.28 0.45 -16.96
C LYS A 33 -6.68 -0.90 -16.38
N VAL A 34 -7.97 -1.22 -16.41
CA VAL A 34 -8.49 -2.52 -15.99
C VAL A 34 -8.15 -3.56 -17.05
N ILE A 35 -7.55 -4.67 -16.61
CA ILE A 35 -7.16 -5.82 -17.42
C ILE A 35 -7.68 -7.10 -16.77
N ALA A 36 -7.53 -8.24 -17.47
CA ALA A 36 -7.82 -9.53 -16.87
C ALA A 36 -6.87 -9.75 -15.67
N ASN A 37 -7.42 -10.25 -14.56
CA ASN A 37 -6.58 -10.71 -13.45
C ASN A 37 -5.98 -12.09 -13.81
N GLN A 38 -5.10 -12.60 -12.96
CA GLN A 38 -4.41 -13.87 -13.22
C GLN A 38 -5.35 -15.09 -13.28
N LYS A 39 -6.54 -15.00 -12.67
CA LYS A 39 -7.47 -16.11 -12.48
C LYS A 39 -8.69 -16.05 -13.39
N TYR A 40 -9.12 -14.86 -13.80
CA TYR A 40 -10.37 -14.61 -14.51
C TYR A 40 -10.19 -13.58 -15.62
N THR A 41 -10.93 -13.79 -16.70
CA THR A 41 -10.96 -12.90 -17.86
C THR A 41 -11.80 -11.63 -17.65
N SER A 42 -12.50 -11.52 -16.52
CA SER A 42 -13.33 -10.37 -16.15
C SER A 42 -13.24 -10.09 -14.65
N PRO A 43 -13.60 -8.87 -14.20
CA PRO A 43 -13.78 -8.56 -12.78
C PRO A 43 -14.70 -9.57 -12.09
N GLN A 44 -14.30 -10.06 -10.91
CA GLN A 44 -15.04 -11.08 -10.16
C GLN A 44 -15.14 -10.73 -8.69
N THR A 45 -16.29 -11.02 -8.09
CA THR A 45 -16.49 -10.87 -6.65
C THR A 45 -15.97 -12.12 -5.93
N GLU A 46 -15.00 -11.96 -5.04
CA GLU A 46 -14.38 -13.06 -4.29
C GLU A 46 -14.47 -12.87 -2.78
N TYR A 47 -14.73 -13.95 -2.07
CA TYR A 47 -14.52 -14.02 -0.63
C TYR A 47 -13.02 -14.21 -0.37
N THR A 48 -12.46 -13.32 0.42
CA THR A 48 -11.03 -13.32 0.73
C THR A 48 -10.87 -13.31 2.24
N SER A 49 -9.81 -13.95 2.76
CA SER A 49 -9.44 -13.83 4.17
C SER A 49 -8.82 -12.47 4.50
N ILE A 50 -8.59 -11.64 3.49
CA ILE A 50 -8.01 -10.32 3.68
C ILE A 50 -9.06 -9.47 4.44
N LYS A 51 -10.34 -9.50 4.00
CA LYS A 51 -11.48 -8.86 4.66
C LYS A 51 -12.22 -9.82 5.59
N ASN A 52 -11.99 -9.70 6.90
CA ASN A 52 -12.70 -10.52 7.89
C ASN A 52 -14.02 -9.89 8.37
N ASP A 53 -14.79 -9.30 7.45
CA ASP A 53 -16.12 -8.76 7.77
C ASP A 53 -17.25 -9.56 7.12
N GLY A 54 -16.92 -10.67 6.47
CA GLY A 54 -17.90 -11.58 5.87
C GLY A 54 -18.47 -11.10 4.53
N TYR A 55 -18.01 -9.97 3.99
CA TYR A 55 -18.42 -9.48 2.68
C TYR A 55 -17.34 -9.71 1.61
N PRO A 56 -17.72 -10.12 0.40
CA PRO A 56 -16.75 -10.34 -0.65
C PRO A 56 -16.21 -9.01 -1.21
N MET A 57 -15.07 -9.09 -1.88
CA MET A 57 -14.41 -7.95 -2.52
C MET A 57 -14.43 -8.13 -4.04
N LEU A 58 -14.43 -7.02 -4.79
CA LEU A 58 -14.27 -7.08 -6.24
C LEU A 58 -12.78 -7.20 -6.59
N LEU A 59 -12.40 -8.34 -7.18
CA LEU A 59 -11.09 -8.61 -7.75
C LEU A 59 -11.04 -8.11 -9.20
N ILE A 60 -10.08 -7.24 -9.49
CA ILE A 60 -9.77 -6.77 -10.84
C ILE A 60 -8.28 -6.94 -11.15
N GLY A 61 -7.94 -7.14 -12.43
CA GLY A 61 -6.57 -6.95 -12.89
C GLY A 61 -6.37 -5.48 -13.23
N ILE A 62 -5.22 -4.92 -12.88
CA ILE A 62 -4.87 -3.53 -13.20
C ILE A 62 -3.50 -3.46 -13.87
N GLN A 63 -3.39 -2.57 -14.85
CA GLN A 63 -2.12 -2.07 -15.35
C GLN A 63 -1.94 -0.63 -14.88
N VAL A 64 -0.90 -0.37 -14.10
CA VAL A 64 -0.62 0.99 -13.60
C VAL A 64 -0.01 1.82 -14.71
N GLN A 65 -0.74 2.82 -15.18
CA GLN A 65 -0.28 3.74 -16.23
C GLN A 65 0.50 4.90 -15.63
N GLU A 66 0.01 5.45 -14.52
CA GLU A 66 0.67 6.53 -13.78
C GLU A 66 0.53 6.31 -12.28
N SER A 67 1.47 6.85 -11.51
CA SER A 67 1.47 6.74 -10.06
C SER A 67 2.16 7.95 -9.42
N GLN A 68 1.55 8.47 -8.36
CA GLN A 68 2.11 9.56 -7.57
C GLN A 68 1.79 9.38 -6.09
N THR A 69 2.63 9.92 -5.20
CA THR A 69 2.35 9.90 -3.76
C THR A 69 1.16 10.80 -3.40
N MET A 70 0.30 10.34 -2.50
CA MET A 70 -0.75 11.17 -1.89
C MET A 70 -0.23 11.99 -0.71
N ARG A 71 -1.05 12.91 -0.20
CA ARG A 71 -0.69 13.93 0.81
C ARG A 71 0.11 13.37 2.00
N ASN A 72 -0.28 12.23 2.55
CA ASN A 72 0.37 11.62 3.71
C ASN A 72 1.76 11.04 3.40
N SER A 73 2.04 10.78 2.11
CA SER A 73 3.30 10.18 1.63
C SER A 73 4.20 11.16 0.87
N GLN A 74 3.71 12.36 0.54
CA GLN A 74 4.44 13.36 -0.26
C GLN A 74 5.75 13.84 0.37
N LYS A 75 5.89 13.80 1.69
CA LYS A 75 7.10 14.30 2.39
C LYS A 75 8.18 13.23 2.58
N ILE A 76 7.93 11.98 2.19
CA ILE A 76 8.81 10.84 2.49
C ILE A 76 9.42 10.31 1.19
N LYS A 77 10.73 10.51 0.99
CA LYS A 77 11.43 10.14 -0.25
C LYS A 77 11.27 8.65 -0.61
N ALA A 78 11.32 7.75 0.37
CA ALA A 78 11.14 6.33 0.14
C ALA A 78 9.74 6.00 -0.42
N HIS A 79 8.70 6.74 0.00
CA HIS A 79 7.34 6.56 -0.50
C HIS A 79 7.22 7.00 -1.96
N HIS A 80 7.92 8.07 -2.35
CA HIS A 80 8.02 8.48 -3.76
C HIS A 80 8.64 7.40 -4.64
N VAL A 81 9.74 6.81 -4.17
CA VAL A 81 10.42 5.72 -4.89
C VAL A 81 9.48 4.52 -5.03
N TYR A 82 8.79 4.14 -3.96
CA TYR A 82 7.79 3.06 -3.98
C TYR A 82 6.68 3.34 -5.00
N CYS A 83 6.00 4.49 -4.91
CA CYS A 83 4.89 4.79 -5.80
C CYS A 83 5.34 4.84 -7.27
N LYS A 84 6.50 5.44 -7.58
CA LYS A 84 7.04 5.48 -8.94
C LYS A 84 7.36 4.08 -9.48
N ALA A 85 7.85 3.18 -8.63
CA ALA A 85 8.17 1.81 -9.05
C ALA A 85 6.92 1.01 -9.50
N LEU A 86 5.71 1.43 -9.11
CA LEU A 86 4.47 0.79 -9.53
C LEU A 86 4.13 1.04 -11.01
N ILE A 87 4.66 2.09 -11.63
CA ILE A 87 4.35 2.45 -13.02
C ILE A 87 4.74 1.31 -13.97
N GLY A 88 3.83 0.91 -14.84
CA GLY A 88 3.99 -0.18 -15.80
C GLY A 88 3.73 -1.57 -15.23
N GLN A 89 3.58 -1.73 -13.91
CA GLN A 89 3.28 -3.03 -13.31
C GLN A 89 1.85 -3.47 -13.63
N GLN A 90 1.69 -4.78 -13.81
CA GLN A 90 0.40 -5.45 -13.84
C GLN A 90 0.20 -6.19 -12.52
N ARG A 91 -0.96 -6.01 -11.88
CA ARG A 91 -1.24 -6.55 -10.55
C ARG A 91 -2.71 -6.88 -10.40
N ASP A 92 -3.00 -7.82 -9.52
CA ASP A 92 -4.34 -8.10 -9.06
C ASP A 92 -4.68 -7.14 -7.90
N ALA A 93 -5.85 -6.51 -7.96
CA ALA A 93 -6.32 -5.55 -6.98
C ALA A 93 -7.70 -5.95 -6.44
N TYR A 94 -7.78 -6.09 -5.12
CA TYR A 94 -9.04 -6.26 -4.41
C TYR A 94 -9.57 -4.88 -3.99
N LEU A 95 -10.67 -4.46 -4.58
CA LEU A 95 -11.28 -3.17 -4.28
C LEU A 95 -11.96 -3.21 -2.93
N SER A 96 -11.52 -2.29 -2.07
CA SER A 96 -12.01 -2.06 -0.72
C SER A 96 -13.11 -1.01 -0.70
N GLY A 97 -13.94 -1.06 0.34
CA GLY A 97 -15.13 -0.21 0.48
C GLY A 97 -16.43 -0.95 0.18
N PRO A 98 -17.59 -0.29 0.32
CA PRO A 98 -18.89 -0.87 0.02
C PRO A 98 -18.99 -1.10 -1.50
N TYR A 99 -18.79 -2.34 -1.93
CA TYR A 99 -19.09 -2.75 -3.30
C TYR A 99 -20.59 -3.06 -3.41
N ASP A 100 -21.32 -2.20 -4.10
CA ASP A 100 -22.68 -2.48 -4.54
C ASP A 100 -22.60 -2.94 -6.01
N SER A 101 -22.71 -4.25 -6.23
CA SER A 101 -22.63 -4.85 -7.56
C SER A 101 -23.65 -4.28 -8.55
N ASN A 102 -24.73 -3.67 -8.04
CA ASN A 102 -25.77 -3.06 -8.86
C ASN A 102 -25.46 -1.60 -9.25
N LYS A 103 -24.42 -0.98 -8.66
CA LYS A 103 -24.07 0.43 -8.90
C LYS A 103 -22.75 0.62 -9.63
N ILE A 104 -21.80 -0.31 -9.49
CA ILE A 104 -20.46 -0.17 -10.06
C ILE A 104 -20.20 -1.32 -11.04
N THR A 105 -20.35 -1.03 -12.33
CA THR A 105 -19.98 -1.96 -13.42
C THR A 105 -18.59 -1.60 -13.93
N ILE A 106 -17.57 -2.27 -13.40
CA ILE A 106 -16.20 -2.17 -13.92
C ILE A 106 -16.02 -3.22 -15.02
N LYS A 107 -15.41 -2.83 -16.13
CA LYS A 107 -15.14 -3.68 -17.28
C LYS A 107 -13.67 -3.64 -17.66
N ILE A 108 -13.23 -4.69 -18.36
CA ILE A 108 -11.92 -4.72 -18.99
C ILE A 108 -11.78 -3.53 -19.94
N GLY A 109 -10.66 -2.81 -19.84
CA GLY A 109 -10.38 -1.61 -20.63
C GLY A 109 -10.78 -0.30 -19.97
N ASP A 110 -11.55 -0.33 -18.89
CA ASP A 110 -11.89 0.87 -18.12
C ASP A 110 -10.62 1.53 -17.57
N HIS A 111 -10.64 2.85 -17.48
CA HIS A 111 -9.58 3.63 -16.85
C HIS A 111 -10.09 4.15 -15.51
N LEU A 112 -9.37 3.82 -14.43
CA LEU A 112 -9.78 4.13 -13.07
C LEU A 112 -8.69 4.94 -12.37
N LYS A 113 -9.12 5.81 -11.45
CA LYS A 113 -8.25 6.39 -10.42
C LYS A 113 -8.39 5.55 -9.17
N LEU A 114 -7.29 4.98 -8.70
CA LEU A 114 -7.26 4.18 -7.50
C LEU A 114 -6.35 4.81 -6.45
N ARG A 115 -6.83 4.92 -5.22
CA ARG A 115 -5.97 5.11 -4.06
C ARG A 115 -5.45 3.76 -3.61
N ASN A 116 -4.15 3.57 -3.71
CA ASN A 116 -3.44 2.44 -3.15
C ASN A 116 -2.85 2.81 -1.79
N ILE A 117 -3.11 1.97 -0.78
CA ILE A 117 -2.50 2.10 0.55
C ILE A 117 -1.69 0.83 0.80
N HIS A 118 -0.37 0.96 0.79
CA HIS A 118 0.56 -0.09 1.16
C HIS A 118 0.93 0.04 2.64
N SER A 119 0.75 -1.02 3.41
CA SER A 119 1.15 -1.05 4.81
C SER A 119 1.99 -2.30 5.05
N SER A 120 3.20 -2.13 5.57
CA SER A 120 4.05 -3.24 6.00
C SER A 120 3.57 -3.81 7.35
N GLY A 121 2.25 -3.88 7.57
CA GLY A 121 1.60 -3.93 8.88
C GLY A 121 2.17 -4.99 9.82
N ARG A 122 2.30 -4.66 11.10
CA ARG A 122 2.54 -5.62 12.18
C ARG A 122 1.29 -5.88 13.02
N GLU A 123 0.16 -5.26 12.65
CA GLU A 123 -1.10 -5.33 13.38
C GLU A 123 -2.28 -5.62 12.45
N TYR A 124 -3.30 -6.24 13.04
CA TYR A 124 -4.47 -6.73 12.34
C TYR A 124 -5.48 -5.61 12.02
N PRO A 125 -6.17 -5.66 10.87
CA PRO A 125 -6.01 -6.68 9.84
C PRO A 125 -4.76 -6.41 8.98
N PHE A 126 -3.99 -7.46 8.70
CA PHE A 126 -2.75 -7.37 7.92
C PHE A 126 -3.07 -7.45 6.42
N TRP A 127 -2.85 -6.35 5.71
CA TRP A 127 -3.03 -6.27 4.26
C TRP A 127 -1.83 -5.56 3.67
N PRO A 128 -1.09 -6.18 2.74
CA PRO A 128 0.04 -5.52 2.13
C PRO A 128 -0.39 -4.35 1.25
N ASP A 129 -1.52 -4.44 0.53
CA ASP A 129 -2.02 -3.38 -0.36
C ASP A 129 -3.57 -3.29 -0.32
N PHE A 130 -4.11 -2.09 -0.10
CA PHE A 130 -5.53 -1.77 -0.27
C PHE A 130 -5.73 -0.92 -1.52
N TYR A 131 -6.90 -1.04 -2.16
CA TYR A 131 -7.28 -0.24 -3.32
C TYR A 131 -8.69 0.32 -3.14
N TYR A 132 -8.85 1.63 -3.31
CA TYR A 132 -10.14 2.31 -3.28
C TYR A 132 -10.33 3.07 -4.59
N ILE A 133 -11.55 3.07 -5.13
CA ILE A 133 -11.87 3.95 -6.27
C ILE A 133 -11.90 5.39 -5.77
N GLU A 134 -11.14 6.25 -6.42
CA GLU A 134 -11.19 7.69 -6.20
C GLU A 134 -12.13 8.34 -7.23
N PRO A 135 -13.01 9.27 -6.80
CA PRO A 135 -13.95 9.97 -7.67
C PRO A 135 -13.31 10.98 -8.63
#